data_AF-A0A3D0CA86-F1
#
_entry.id   AF-A0A3D0CA86-F1
#
_cell.length_a   1.000
_cell.length_b   1.000
_cell.length_c   1.000
_cell.angle_alpha   90.00
_cell.angle_beta   90.00
_cell.angle_gamma   90.00
#
_symmetry.space_group_name_H-M   'P 1'
#
loop_
_entity.id
_entity.type
_entity.pdbx_description
1 polymer ?
#
loop_
_entity_poly.entity_id
_entity_poly.type
_entity_poly.pdbx_seq_one_letter_code
_entity_poly.pdbx_strand_id
1 'polypeptide(L)'
;MTKYLISPLLLSLFLQGCGGGSSSSPEAPVVPVEYTFSLTAQVTNDCGVASAFTGVELLLQDDSWQTLNTYKADDKGVISFVTTSEFINYTLVAKDQQGSEAEGLNVVSFYQASSATPSHYQARFDESLDNTTCECVTQSLELSHRPFVTQTDVTSSLPFDNWKEIDDSTTLFEGVKVCRAAEGEWPLHSFSVKGTDANLKAIAAADFSNDFSENVAGIWTLSAFQVADAIDLAMPHQDFNTNQLIKGITHFPITVTKDDDSVLVFSTHDYISEAFYQSQASVTFDESSSIFGSSVIKTHQQVISTTATDSFLVKANEQKPPIDDRNFSEIKEDGNYDYSAVSGYPVAVISFTFTTFDPATKLLMPAKWTFYGP
;
A
#
# COMPACT_ATOMS: atom_id res chain seq x y z
N MET A 1 -49.07 -69.50 -11.07
CA MET A 1 -48.32 -68.91 -12.20
C MET A 1 -46.87 -68.78 -11.75
N THR A 2 -46.11 -69.85 -11.94
CA THR A 2 -45.09 -70.04 -12.99
C THR A 2 -43.72 -69.49 -12.55
N LYS A 3 -42.91 -70.42 -12.03
CA LYS A 3 -41.45 -70.34 -11.83
C LYS A 3 -40.75 -70.07 -13.16
N TYR A 4 -39.58 -69.43 -13.15
CA TYR A 4 -38.41 -69.92 -13.91
C TYR A 4 -37.09 -69.46 -13.25
N LEU A 5 -36.37 -70.44 -12.67
CA LEU A 5 -34.92 -70.53 -12.73
C LEU A 5 -34.53 -70.90 -14.17
N ILE A 6 -33.38 -70.43 -14.67
CA ILE A 6 -32.45 -71.18 -15.55
C ILE A 6 -31.03 -70.62 -15.30
N SER A 7 -30.16 -71.54 -14.88
CA SER A 7 -28.69 -71.53 -14.90
C SER A 7 -28.24 -72.36 -16.13
N PRO A 8 -26.96 -72.69 -16.35
CA PRO A 8 -25.78 -71.93 -16.76
C PRO A 8 -25.35 -72.32 -18.20
N LEU A 9 -24.34 -71.67 -18.80
CA LEU A 9 -23.52 -72.36 -19.80
C LEU A 9 -22.07 -71.88 -19.76
N LEU A 10 -21.19 -72.81 -19.41
CA LEU A 10 -19.76 -72.76 -19.67
C LEU A 10 -19.51 -72.72 -21.18
N LEU A 11 -18.55 -71.91 -21.62
CA LEU A 11 -17.69 -72.28 -22.74
C LEU A 11 -16.27 -71.80 -22.49
N SER A 12 -15.46 -72.71 -21.95
CA SER A 12 -14.01 -72.62 -21.91
C SER A 12 -13.43 -72.89 -23.32
N LEU A 13 -12.72 -71.91 -23.87
CA LEU A 13 -11.80 -72.07 -25.00
C LEU A 13 -10.44 -71.50 -24.57
N PHE A 14 -9.52 -72.41 -24.22
CA PHE A 14 -8.09 -72.12 -24.21
C PHE A 14 -7.57 -72.26 -25.64
N LEU A 15 -6.73 -71.31 -26.09
CA LEU A 15 -5.43 -71.55 -26.73
C LEU A 15 -4.73 -70.21 -27.04
N GLN A 16 -3.66 -69.98 -26.27
CA GLN A 16 -2.34 -69.41 -26.59
C GLN A 16 -2.19 -68.02 -27.25
N GLY A 17 -1.57 -67.12 -26.47
CA GLY A 17 -0.27 -66.54 -26.84
C GLY A 17 -0.26 -65.32 -27.76
N CYS A 18 -0.24 -64.13 -27.18
CA CYS A 18 0.67 -63.07 -27.62
C CYS A 18 1.00 -62.16 -26.43
N GLY A 19 2.29 -62.02 -26.15
CA GLY A 19 2.80 -61.16 -25.09
C GLY A 19 2.51 -59.70 -25.37
N GLY A 20 2.13 -58.98 -24.32
CA GLY A 20 2.02 -57.54 -24.30
C GLY A 20 2.20 -57.09 -22.86
N GLY A 21 3.45 -57.10 -22.39
CA GLY A 21 3.80 -56.49 -21.13
C GLY A 21 3.53 -55.00 -21.23
N SER A 22 2.46 -54.52 -20.60
CA SER A 22 2.33 -53.09 -20.30
C SER A 22 3.30 -52.79 -19.17
N SER A 23 4.53 -52.44 -19.54
CA SER A 23 5.42 -51.70 -18.66
C SER A 23 4.71 -50.39 -18.32
N SER A 24 4.15 -50.30 -17.13
CA SER A 24 3.96 -49.00 -16.49
C SER A 24 5.35 -48.42 -16.33
N SER A 25 5.77 -47.60 -17.30
CA SER A 25 6.91 -46.71 -17.09
C SER A 25 6.62 -45.94 -15.80
N PRO A 26 7.58 -45.86 -14.87
CA PRO A 26 7.48 -44.90 -13.78
C PRO A 26 7.20 -43.54 -14.40
N GLU A 27 6.20 -42.80 -13.89
CA GLU A 27 6.07 -41.39 -14.19
C GLU A 27 7.46 -40.76 -14.00
N ALA A 28 7.93 -40.06 -15.04
CA ALA A 28 9.19 -39.35 -14.94
C ALA A 28 9.13 -38.46 -13.69
N PRO A 29 10.15 -38.47 -12.82
CA PRO A 29 10.14 -37.65 -11.63
C PRO A 29 9.89 -36.19 -12.05
N VAL A 30 8.78 -35.62 -11.57
CA VAL A 30 8.47 -34.22 -11.76
C VAL A 30 9.57 -33.46 -11.04
N VAL A 31 10.47 -32.82 -11.80
CA VAL A 31 11.51 -31.98 -11.23
C VAL A 31 10.79 -30.85 -10.49
N PRO A 32 11.03 -30.64 -9.19
CA PRO A 32 10.42 -29.52 -8.47
C PRO A 32 10.81 -28.23 -9.16
N VAL A 33 9.82 -27.40 -9.52
CA VAL A 33 10.09 -26.06 -10.03
C VAL A 33 10.61 -25.24 -8.86
N GLU A 34 11.83 -24.73 -8.98
CA GLU A 34 12.43 -23.84 -8.00
C GLU A 34 12.08 -22.38 -8.34
N TYR A 35 11.69 -21.62 -7.32
CA TYR A 35 11.43 -20.20 -7.36
C TYR A 35 12.45 -19.48 -6.48
N THR A 36 12.91 -18.32 -6.92
CA THR A 36 13.78 -17.44 -6.13
C THR A 36 12.96 -16.29 -5.59
N PHE A 37 12.62 -16.35 -4.31
CA PHE A 37 12.03 -15.20 -3.64
C PHE A 37 13.11 -14.14 -3.36
N SER A 38 12.74 -12.88 -3.55
CA SER A 38 13.59 -11.73 -3.24
C SER A 38 12.74 -10.59 -2.69
N LEU A 39 13.14 -10.06 -1.55
CA LEU A 39 12.58 -8.86 -0.92
C LEU A 39 13.68 -7.81 -0.78
N THR A 40 13.42 -6.61 -1.28
CA THR A 40 14.28 -5.44 -1.08
C THR A 40 13.67 -4.55 -0.01
N ALA A 41 14.36 -4.40 1.11
CA ALA A 41 14.02 -3.49 2.19
C ALA A 41 14.85 -2.21 2.10
N GLN A 42 14.16 -1.08 2.14
CA GLN A 42 14.79 0.24 1.99
C GLN A 42 14.16 1.26 2.92
N VAL A 43 14.94 2.28 3.25
CA VAL A 43 14.48 3.52 3.87
C VAL A 43 14.71 4.66 2.88
N THR A 44 13.81 5.64 2.84
CA THR A 44 13.88 6.74 1.87
C THR A 44 14.02 8.04 2.64
N ASN A 45 15.06 8.80 2.32
CA ASN A 45 15.35 10.06 3.00
C ASN A 45 14.48 11.23 2.51
N ASP A 46 14.64 12.41 3.11
CA ASP A 46 13.81 13.59 2.83
C ASP A 46 13.84 14.00 1.35
N CYS A 47 14.92 13.68 0.62
CA CYS A 47 15.09 13.99 -0.79
C CYS A 47 14.76 12.84 -1.75
N GLY A 48 14.10 11.77 -1.27
CA GLY A 48 13.66 10.65 -2.10
C GLY A 48 14.74 9.65 -2.46
N VAL A 49 15.94 9.74 -1.87
CA VAL A 49 17.01 8.77 -2.07
C VAL A 49 16.74 7.54 -1.21
N ALA A 50 16.60 6.39 -1.86
CA ALA A 50 16.44 5.11 -1.20
C ALA A 50 17.80 4.55 -0.77
N SER A 51 17.89 4.15 0.49
CA SER A 51 19.04 3.49 1.09
C SER A 51 18.63 2.11 1.60
N ALA A 52 19.57 1.16 1.57
CA ALA A 52 19.36 -0.18 2.09
C ALA A 52 18.96 -0.16 3.57
N PHE A 53 17.91 -0.90 3.93
CA PHE A 53 17.49 -1.06 5.32
C PHE A 53 17.76 -2.49 5.79
N THR A 54 18.69 -2.64 6.75
CA THR A 54 19.12 -3.96 7.25
C THR A 54 18.47 -4.35 8.57
N GLY A 55 17.74 -3.42 9.21
CA GLY A 55 17.02 -3.63 10.46
C GLY A 55 15.73 -4.44 10.31
N VAL A 56 15.70 -5.40 9.38
CA VAL A 56 14.54 -6.24 9.08
C VAL A 56 14.93 -7.71 8.98
N GLU A 57 14.07 -8.57 9.49
CA GLU A 57 14.16 -10.01 9.39
C GLU A 57 12.86 -10.56 8.78
N LEU A 58 12.97 -11.66 8.03
CA LEU A 58 11.86 -12.38 7.43
C LEU A 58 11.74 -13.76 8.07
N LEU A 59 10.58 -14.06 8.62
CA LEU A 59 10.20 -15.37 9.13
C LEU A 59 9.38 -16.08 8.05
N LEU A 60 9.97 -17.07 7.38
CA LEU A 60 9.25 -17.95 6.45
C LEU A 60 8.44 -18.95 7.27
N GLN A 61 7.15 -19.06 6.98
CA GLN A 61 6.20 -19.82 7.79
C GLN A 61 5.43 -20.83 6.94
N ASP A 62 4.95 -21.91 7.55
CA ASP A 62 4.06 -22.87 6.88
C ASP A 62 2.59 -22.40 6.89
N ASP A 63 1.65 -23.25 6.47
CA ASP A 63 0.22 -22.93 6.42
C ASP A 63 -0.42 -22.80 7.80
N SER A 64 0.22 -23.41 8.78
CA SER A 64 0.04 -23.17 10.20
C SER A 64 1.19 -22.21 10.53
N TRP A 65 1.01 -20.98 11.00
CA TRP A 65 2.05 -19.93 11.08
C TRP A 65 3.33 -20.21 11.93
N GLN A 66 3.73 -21.47 12.13
CA GLN A 66 5.03 -21.92 12.58
C GLN A 66 6.15 -21.47 11.64
N THR A 67 7.22 -20.95 12.24
CA THR A 67 8.42 -20.53 11.52
C THR A 67 9.20 -21.74 11.02
N LEU A 68 9.29 -21.85 9.70
CA LEU A 68 10.15 -22.80 8.99
C LEU A 68 11.60 -22.35 8.99
N ASN A 69 11.84 -21.07 8.70
CA ASN A 69 13.17 -20.47 8.62
C ASN A 69 13.13 -18.97 8.91
N THR A 70 14.28 -18.43 9.32
CA THR A 70 14.49 -16.99 9.51
C THR A 70 15.60 -16.52 8.60
N TYR A 71 15.35 -15.43 7.87
CA TYR A 71 16.29 -14.79 6.98
C TYR A 71 16.51 -13.35 7.43
N LYS A 72 17.74 -12.86 7.30
CA LYS A 72 18.10 -11.46 7.58
C LYS A 72 18.43 -10.75 6.28
N ALA A 73 18.17 -9.46 6.23
CA ALA A 73 18.65 -8.62 5.14
C ALA A 73 20.18 -8.64 5.08
N ASP A 74 20.72 -8.70 3.87
CA ASP A 74 22.15 -8.47 3.62
C ASP A 74 22.50 -6.97 3.71
N ASP A 75 23.77 -6.63 3.48
CA ASP A 75 24.27 -5.25 3.52
C ASP A 75 23.60 -4.32 2.49
N LYS A 76 22.84 -4.87 1.53
CA LYS A 76 22.08 -4.12 0.52
C LYS A 76 20.58 -4.07 0.84
N GLY A 77 20.17 -4.53 2.02
CA GLY A 77 18.76 -4.59 2.40
C GLY A 77 18.00 -5.70 1.70
N VAL A 78 18.68 -6.67 1.08
CA VAL A 78 18.06 -7.74 0.30
C VAL A 78 17.94 -9.01 1.13
N ILE A 79 16.74 -9.60 1.13
CA ILE A 79 16.46 -10.94 1.65
C ILE A 79 16.13 -11.82 0.45
N SER A 80 16.90 -12.88 0.21
CA SER A 80 16.61 -13.82 -0.88
C SER A 80 16.87 -15.26 -0.49
N PHE A 81 16.02 -16.16 -0.97
CA PHE A 81 16.13 -17.60 -0.79
C PHE A 81 15.41 -18.35 -1.93
N VAL A 82 15.78 -19.61 -2.10
CA VAL A 82 15.15 -20.51 -3.08
C VAL A 82 14.10 -21.36 -2.37
N THR A 83 12.94 -21.54 -3.01
CA THR A 83 11.84 -22.37 -2.52
C THR A 83 11.20 -23.12 -3.69
N THR A 84 10.56 -24.27 -3.41
CA THR A 84 9.75 -24.99 -4.40
C THR A 84 8.28 -24.56 -4.37
N SER A 85 7.90 -23.70 -3.43
CA SER A 85 6.54 -23.19 -3.29
C SER A 85 6.35 -21.92 -4.10
N GLU A 86 5.41 -21.92 -5.04
CA GLU A 86 5.07 -20.74 -5.85
C GLU A 86 4.48 -19.62 -4.98
N PHE A 87 3.79 -19.98 -3.89
CA PHE A 87 3.22 -19.07 -2.92
C PHE A 87 3.75 -19.42 -1.52
N ILE A 88 4.13 -18.40 -0.75
CA ILE A 88 4.70 -18.55 0.59
C ILE A 88 3.99 -17.67 1.60
N ASN A 89 3.99 -18.09 2.87
CA ASN A 89 3.59 -17.27 4.00
C ASN A 89 4.84 -16.75 4.68
N TYR A 90 4.91 -15.44 4.94
CA TYR A 90 6.04 -14.89 5.67
C TYR A 90 5.68 -13.68 6.52
N THR A 91 6.44 -13.45 7.59
CA THR A 91 6.33 -12.27 8.44
C THR A 91 7.63 -11.48 8.42
N LEU A 92 7.56 -10.19 8.10
CA LEU A 92 8.63 -9.23 8.30
C LEU A 92 8.58 -8.72 9.74
N VAL A 93 9.72 -8.70 10.41
CA VAL A 93 9.92 -8.05 11.70
C VAL A 93 10.98 -6.98 11.47
N ALA A 94 10.54 -5.73 11.42
CA ALA A 94 11.40 -4.58 11.17
C ALA A 94 11.47 -3.68 12.39
N LYS A 95 12.63 -3.08 12.63
CA LYS A 95 12.73 -1.92 13.54
C LYS A 95 11.90 -0.77 12.99
N ASP A 96 11.18 -0.07 13.85
CA ASP A 96 10.38 1.11 13.53
C ASP A 96 10.72 2.24 14.48
N GLN A 97 10.86 3.45 13.96
CA GLN A 97 11.13 4.64 14.76
C GLN A 97 10.70 5.88 13.97
N GLN A 98 9.98 6.78 14.63
CA GLN A 98 9.52 8.03 14.04
C GLN A 98 9.90 9.23 14.94
N GLY A 99 10.60 10.21 14.37
CA GLY A 99 10.97 11.45 15.02
C GLY A 99 11.81 11.24 16.28
N SER A 100 11.22 11.55 17.44
CA SER A 100 11.85 11.35 18.76
C SER A 100 11.20 10.24 19.58
N GLU A 101 10.32 9.46 18.95
CA GLU A 101 9.70 8.29 19.58
C GLU A 101 10.76 7.22 19.84
N ALA A 102 10.49 6.39 20.86
CA ALA A 102 11.35 5.25 21.17
C ALA A 102 11.34 4.24 20.02
N GLU A 103 12.47 3.57 19.80
CA GLU A 103 12.56 2.43 18.89
C GLU A 103 11.51 1.37 19.25
N GLY A 104 10.77 0.93 18.24
CA GLY A 104 9.76 -0.11 18.30
C GLY A 104 9.94 -1.14 17.19
N LEU A 105 8.92 -1.98 17.02
CA LEU A 105 8.88 -2.99 15.97
C LEU A 105 7.64 -2.78 15.09
N ASN A 106 7.85 -2.78 13.78
CA ASN A 106 6.79 -2.97 12.79
C ASN A 106 6.85 -4.41 12.29
N VAL A 107 5.82 -5.18 12.61
CA VAL A 107 5.68 -6.58 12.22
C VAL A 107 4.63 -6.67 11.13
N VAL A 108 4.95 -7.29 10.01
CA VAL A 108 4.06 -7.37 8.85
C VAL A 108 3.99 -8.79 8.29
N SER A 109 2.83 -9.42 8.34
CA SER A 109 2.62 -10.78 7.83
C SER A 109 1.93 -10.79 6.48
N PHE A 110 2.41 -11.62 5.55
CA PHE A 110 1.90 -11.81 4.20
C PHE A 110 1.49 -13.26 3.98
N TYR A 111 0.26 -13.48 3.56
CA TYR A 111 -0.27 -14.80 3.19
C TYR A 111 -0.21 -15.03 1.68
N GLN A 112 0.21 -16.23 1.26
CA GLN A 112 0.29 -16.64 -0.15
C GLN A 112 0.95 -15.60 -1.08
N ALA A 113 2.04 -14.99 -0.61
CA ALA A 113 2.83 -14.09 -1.44
C ALA A 113 3.54 -14.89 -2.53
N SER A 114 3.55 -14.37 -3.76
CA SER A 114 4.23 -15.04 -4.89
C SER A 114 5.75 -15.06 -4.68
N SER A 115 6.34 -16.25 -4.72
CA SER A 115 7.79 -16.46 -4.70
C SER A 115 8.49 -16.02 -5.98
N ALA A 116 7.74 -15.76 -7.05
CA ALA A 116 8.28 -15.39 -8.36
C ALA A 116 8.35 -13.87 -8.58
N THR A 117 7.68 -13.08 -7.73
CA THR A 117 7.59 -11.62 -7.90
C THR A 117 8.48 -10.93 -6.86
N PRO A 118 9.43 -10.07 -7.28
CA PRO A 118 10.21 -9.27 -6.35
C PRO A 118 9.30 -8.44 -5.45
N SER A 119 9.53 -8.54 -4.14
CA SER A 119 8.77 -7.79 -3.13
C SER A 119 9.60 -6.59 -2.65
N HIS A 120 8.91 -5.52 -2.25
CA HIS A 120 9.54 -4.31 -1.75
C HIS A 120 8.96 -3.95 -0.37
N TYR A 121 9.84 -3.63 0.58
CA TYR A 121 9.46 -3.16 1.91
C TYR A 121 10.04 -1.77 2.15
N GLN A 122 9.17 -0.80 2.41
CA GLN A 122 9.55 0.54 2.81
C GLN A 122 9.56 0.62 4.34
N ALA A 123 10.75 0.66 4.92
CA ALA A 123 10.92 0.83 6.35
C ALA A 123 10.68 2.28 6.76
N ARG A 124 10.26 2.46 8.02
CA ARG A 124 10.15 3.75 8.69
C ARG A 124 11.05 3.73 9.91
N PHE A 125 12.23 4.32 9.79
CA PHE A 125 13.23 4.30 10.85
C PHE A 125 14.10 5.55 10.73
N ASP A 126 13.65 6.65 11.32
CA ASP A 126 14.20 7.99 11.06
C ASP A 126 15.69 8.09 11.47
N GLU A 127 16.12 7.34 12.48
CA GLU A 127 17.55 7.27 12.87
C GLU A 127 18.48 6.69 11.79
N SER A 128 17.95 5.90 10.84
CA SER A 128 18.74 5.38 9.70
C SER A 128 18.70 6.31 8.47
N LEU A 129 17.95 7.41 8.54
CA LEU A 129 17.88 8.36 7.44
C LEU A 129 19.17 9.17 7.35
N ASP A 130 19.92 8.93 6.28
CA ASP A 130 21.01 9.82 5.90
C ASP A 130 20.47 11.00 5.08
N ASN A 131 20.18 12.09 5.78
CA ASN A 131 19.81 13.38 5.20
C ASN A 131 21.04 14.27 4.89
N THR A 132 22.28 13.81 5.16
CA THR A 132 23.49 14.63 4.89
C THR A 132 23.73 14.86 3.41
N THR A 133 23.19 13.98 2.56
CA THR A 133 23.21 14.09 1.10
C THR A 133 22.02 14.87 0.55
N CYS A 134 21.10 15.34 1.39
CA CYS A 134 19.96 16.14 0.95
C CYS A 134 20.25 17.63 1.07
N GLU A 135 19.94 18.37 0.01
CA GLU A 135 19.82 19.82 0.03
C GLU A 135 18.34 20.16 0.17
N CYS A 136 17.97 20.72 1.31
CA CYS A 136 16.61 21.17 1.57
C CYS A 136 16.54 22.69 1.62
N VAL A 137 15.53 23.24 0.95
CA VAL A 137 15.23 24.68 0.95
C VAL A 137 13.84 24.88 1.53
N THR A 138 13.69 25.94 2.31
CA THR A 138 12.38 26.37 2.84
C THR A 138 12.15 27.83 2.44
N GLN A 139 11.17 28.05 1.57
CA GLN A 139 10.71 29.37 1.16
C GLN A 139 9.18 29.38 1.04
N SER A 140 8.58 30.57 1.03
CA SER A 140 7.14 30.64 0.72
C SER A 140 6.95 30.54 -0.79
N LEU A 141 5.77 30.10 -1.23
CA LEU A 141 5.40 30.06 -2.64
C LEU A 141 4.15 30.89 -2.89
N GLU A 142 4.26 31.88 -3.77
CA GLU A 142 3.15 32.67 -4.27
C GLU A 142 2.62 32.03 -5.56
N LEU A 143 1.38 31.57 -5.51
CA LEU A 143 0.66 31.00 -6.64
C LEU A 143 -0.28 32.06 -7.21
N SER A 144 0.06 32.61 -8.37
CA SER A 144 -0.86 33.43 -9.17
C SER A 144 -1.81 32.51 -9.93
N HIS A 145 -3.11 32.79 -9.92
CA HIS A 145 -4.13 31.96 -10.54
C HIS A 145 -5.26 32.82 -11.11
N ARG A 146 -6.21 32.17 -11.81
CA ARG A 146 -7.44 32.86 -12.24
C ARG A 146 -8.23 33.38 -11.01
N PRO A 147 -9.04 34.44 -11.17
CA PRO A 147 -9.79 35.00 -10.04
C PRO A 147 -10.78 34.01 -9.41
N PHE A 148 -10.83 33.97 -8.08
CA PHE A 148 -11.84 33.28 -7.28
C PHE A 148 -12.65 34.29 -6.48
N VAL A 149 -13.96 34.06 -6.34
CA VAL A 149 -14.81 34.81 -5.40
C VAL A 149 -14.58 34.33 -3.97
N THR A 150 -14.40 33.02 -3.79
CA THR A 150 -14.01 32.42 -2.52
C THR A 150 -12.99 31.33 -2.77
N GLN A 151 -11.89 31.36 -2.03
CA GLN A 151 -10.96 30.24 -1.95
C GLN A 151 -11.41 29.31 -0.82
N THR A 152 -11.58 28.02 -1.12
CA THR A 152 -12.11 27.05 -0.16
C THR A 152 -11.04 26.09 0.34
N ASP A 153 -10.04 25.80 -0.48
CA ASP A 153 -9.02 24.81 -0.15
C ASP A 153 -7.75 25.00 -1.02
N VAL A 154 -6.63 24.50 -0.53
CA VAL A 154 -5.37 24.43 -1.28
C VAL A 154 -4.73 23.06 -1.09
N THR A 155 -4.02 22.58 -2.10
CA THR A 155 -3.28 21.32 -1.99
C THR A 155 -1.88 21.46 -2.57
N SER A 156 -0.94 20.69 -2.02
CA SER A 156 0.42 20.60 -2.52
C SER A 156 0.91 19.16 -2.41
N SER A 157 1.83 18.77 -3.30
CA SER A 157 2.61 17.54 -3.14
C SER A 157 3.75 17.69 -2.11
N LEU A 158 4.00 18.91 -1.64
CA LEU A 158 5.00 19.23 -0.63
C LEU A 158 4.35 19.64 0.69
N PRO A 159 5.02 19.40 1.82
CA PRO A 159 4.60 19.98 3.09
C PRO A 159 4.79 21.51 3.09
N PHE A 160 3.86 22.19 3.75
CA PHE A 160 3.88 23.63 3.99
C PHE A 160 3.24 23.91 5.36
N ASP A 161 3.60 25.03 5.98
CA ASP A 161 3.15 25.35 7.34
C ASP A 161 1.72 25.88 7.35
N ASN A 162 1.40 26.77 6.40
CA ASN A 162 0.09 27.42 6.30
C ASN A 162 -0.15 27.98 4.89
N TRP A 163 -1.37 28.45 4.62
CA TRP A 163 -1.68 29.22 3.42
C TRP A 163 -2.48 30.47 3.73
N LYS A 164 -2.45 31.45 2.83
CA LYS A 164 -3.29 32.65 2.89
C LYS A 164 -3.69 33.15 1.51
N GLU A 165 -4.92 33.63 1.42
CA GLU A 165 -5.37 34.46 0.30
C GLU A 165 -4.68 35.84 0.38
N ILE A 166 -3.91 36.21 -0.63
CA ILE A 166 -3.35 37.56 -0.76
C ILE A 166 -4.41 38.48 -1.39
N ASP A 167 -5.00 38.02 -2.50
CA ASP A 167 -6.09 38.64 -3.21
C ASP A 167 -6.89 37.58 -4.00
N ASP A 168 -7.85 38.01 -4.81
CA ASP A 168 -8.73 37.10 -5.57
C ASP A 168 -7.98 36.23 -6.60
N SER A 169 -6.74 36.58 -6.94
CA SER A 169 -5.95 35.99 -8.02
C SER A 169 -4.59 35.48 -7.53
N THR A 170 -4.32 35.55 -6.22
CA THR A 170 -3.03 35.18 -5.63
C THR A 170 -3.20 34.49 -4.29
N THR A 171 -2.58 33.31 -4.16
CA THR A 171 -2.53 32.52 -2.92
C THR A 171 -1.09 32.31 -2.48
N LEU A 172 -0.79 32.49 -1.21
CA LEU A 172 0.52 32.19 -0.64
C LEU A 172 0.50 30.87 0.14
N PHE A 173 1.46 30.01 -0.14
CA PHE A 173 1.84 28.86 0.67
C PHE A 173 3.06 29.24 1.52
N GLU A 174 2.96 29.21 2.83
CA GLU A 174 4.00 29.61 3.77
C GLU A 174 4.85 28.40 4.17
N GLY A 175 6.17 28.57 4.23
CA GLY A 175 7.08 27.54 4.75
C GLY A 175 7.14 26.26 3.91
N VAL A 176 7.05 26.37 2.58
CA VAL A 176 7.16 25.21 1.69
C VAL A 176 8.58 24.65 1.80
N LYS A 177 8.71 23.40 2.28
CA LYS A 177 9.99 22.69 2.36
C LYS A 177 10.10 21.72 1.19
N VAL A 178 11.17 21.84 0.42
CA VAL A 178 11.52 20.94 -0.68
C VAL A 178 12.96 20.45 -0.51
N CYS A 179 13.20 19.20 -0.84
CA CYS A 179 14.52 18.59 -0.75
C CYS A 179 14.88 17.92 -2.06
N ARG A 180 16.18 17.93 -2.38
CA ARG A 180 16.76 17.18 -3.49
C ARG A 180 18.03 16.48 -3.03
N ALA A 181 18.46 15.46 -3.75
CA ALA A 181 19.81 14.95 -3.59
C ALA A 181 20.82 16.05 -3.94
N ALA A 182 21.94 16.12 -3.23
CA ALA A 182 23.01 17.08 -3.49
C ALA A 182 23.43 17.02 -4.97
N GLU A 183 23.56 18.19 -5.60
CA GLU A 183 23.83 18.34 -7.04
C GLU A 183 22.77 17.73 -8.00
N GLY A 184 21.63 17.27 -7.47
CA GLY A 184 20.51 16.74 -8.24
C GLY A 184 19.60 17.81 -8.83
N GLU A 185 18.69 17.37 -9.70
CA GLU A 185 17.55 18.19 -10.14
C GLU A 185 16.50 18.26 -9.03
N TRP A 186 15.78 19.39 -8.95
CA TRP A 186 14.65 19.46 -8.05
C TRP A 186 13.52 18.53 -8.52
N PRO A 187 12.91 17.76 -7.62
CA PRO A 187 11.74 16.95 -7.95
C PRO A 187 10.57 17.81 -8.42
N LEU A 188 9.78 17.24 -9.32
CA LEU A 188 8.55 17.86 -9.79
C LEU A 188 7.51 17.84 -8.67
N HIS A 189 6.95 19.00 -8.37
CA HIS A 189 5.93 19.16 -7.34
C HIS A 189 4.78 20.03 -7.85
N SER A 190 3.58 19.80 -7.32
CA SER A 190 2.37 20.51 -7.73
C SER A 190 1.82 21.37 -6.60
N PHE A 191 1.21 22.49 -6.97
CA PHE A 191 0.44 23.36 -6.07
C PHE A 191 -0.91 23.63 -6.73
N SER A 192 -1.99 23.61 -5.95
CA SER A 192 -3.31 23.91 -6.44
C SER A 192 -4.16 24.68 -5.44
N VAL A 193 -5.09 25.45 -5.98
CA VAL A 193 -6.12 26.17 -5.24
C VAL A 193 -7.49 25.77 -5.79
N LYS A 194 -8.45 25.60 -4.89
CA LYS A 194 -9.85 25.29 -5.17
C LYS A 194 -10.73 26.38 -4.58
N GLY A 195 -11.78 26.75 -5.30
CA GLY A 195 -12.70 27.78 -4.88
C GLY A 195 -13.91 27.91 -5.78
N THR A 196 -14.57 29.06 -5.75
CA THR A 196 -15.70 29.38 -6.63
C THR A 196 -15.42 30.56 -7.55
N ASP A 197 -15.98 30.54 -8.75
CA ASP A 197 -15.92 31.67 -9.68
C ASP A 197 -17.05 32.69 -9.46
N ALA A 198 -17.11 33.73 -10.30
CA ALA A 198 -18.17 34.75 -10.28
C ALA A 198 -19.61 34.20 -10.47
N ASN A 199 -19.75 32.98 -11.00
CA ASN A 199 -21.02 32.29 -11.20
C ASN A 199 -21.31 31.29 -10.07
N LEU A 200 -20.53 31.30 -8.99
CA LEU A 200 -20.58 30.33 -7.89
C LEU A 200 -20.30 28.88 -8.33
N LYS A 201 -19.64 28.69 -9.47
CA LYS A 201 -19.22 27.37 -9.94
C LYS A 201 -17.93 26.97 -9.23
N ALA A 202 -17.89 25.76 -8.68
CA ALA A 202 -16.66 25.19 -8.16
C ALA A 202 -15.61 25.05 -9.27
N ILE A 203 -14.43 25.59 -9.01
CA ILE A 203 -13.30 25.60 -9.92
C ILE A 203 -12.01 25.31 -9.15
N ALA A 204 -11.00 24.79 -9.84
CA ALA A 204 -9.65 24.69 -9.30
C ALA A 204 -8.61 25.10 -10.36
N ALA A 205 -7.46 25.56 -9.89
CA ALA A 205 -6.32 25.94 -10.71
C ALA A 205 -5.06 25.36 -10.09
N ALA A 206 -4.13 24.88 -10.91
CA ALA A 206 -2.88 24.31 -10.46
C ALA A 206 -1.74 24.60 -11.43
N ASP A 207 -0.51 24.38 -10.95
CA ASP A 207 0.60 24.07 -11.84
C ASP A 207 1.66 23.24 -11.13
N PHE A 208 2.68 22.85 -11.90
CA PHE A 208 3.85 22.16 -11.42
C PHE A 208 5.05 23.11 -11.35
N SER A 209 5.92 22.89 -10.36
CA SER A 209 7.26 23.48 -10.30
C SER A 209 8.29 22.38 -10.11
N ASN A 210 9.42 22.56 -10.79
CA ASN A 210 10.66 21.85 -10.58
C ASN A 210 11.84 22.84 -10.47
N ASP A 211 11.56 24.11 -10.17
CA ASP A 211 12.59 25.09 -9.86
C ASP A 211 12.32 25.65 -8.45
N PHE A 212 13.13 25.18 -7.51
CA PHE A 212 13.11 25.59 -6.13
C PHE A 212 14.45 26.21 -5.72
N SER A 213 15.13 26.84 -6.67
CA SER A 213 16.34 27.59 -6.39
C SER A 213 16.04 28.72 -5.42
N GLU A 214 16.84 28.85 -4.36
CA GLU A 214 16.70 29.97 -3.42
C GLU A 214 16.86 31.30 -4.16
N ASN A 215 15.94 32.22 -3.91
CA ASN A 215 16.05 33.58 -4.42
C ASN A 215 16.11 34.62 -3.28
N VAL A 216 16.62 35.81 -3.61
CA VAL A 216 16.82 36.92 -2.65
C VAL A 216 15.50 37.44 -2.08
N ALA A 217 14.38 37.25 -2.80
CA ALA A 217 13.06 37.65 -2.33
C ALA A 217 12.51 36.70 -1.25
N GLY A 218 13.06 35.48 -1.12
CA GLY A 218 12.60 34.48 -0.16
C GLY A 218 11.24 33.87 -0.50
N ILE A 219 10.77 34.07 -1.74
CA ILE A 219 9.45 33.64 -2.21
C ILE A 219 9.58 33.09 -3.63
N TRP A 220 9.14 31.86 -3.86
CA TRP A 220 8.97 31.29 -5.19
C TRP A 220 7.67 31.78 -5.81
N THR A 221 7.69 32.08 -7.11
CA THR A 221 6.49 32.50 -7.85
C THR A 221 6.09 31.43 -8.86
N LEU A 222 4.83 31.00 -8.82
CA LEU A 222 4.26 30.03 -9.74
C LEU A 222 2.96 30.58 -10.33
N SER A 223 2.66 30.26 -11.58
CA SER A 223 1.40 30.65 -12.24
C SER A 223 0.56 29.42 -12.56
N ALA A 224 -0.63 29.33 -12.00
CA ALA A 224 -1.55 28.21 -12.14
C ALA A 224 -2.23 28.20 -13.51
N PHE A 225 -1.63 27.53 -14.50
CA PHE A 225 -2.19 27.40 -15.85
C PHE A 225 -3.11 26.19 -16.03
N GLN A 226 -2.95 25.15 -15.21
CA GLN A 226 -3.76 23.95 -15.30
C GLN A 226 -5.12 24.18 -14.66
N VAL A 227 -6.16 23.70 -15.31
CA VAL A 227 -7.54 23.81 -14.85
C VAL A 227 -8.09 22.42 -14.60
N ALA A 228 -8.83 22.27 -13.50
CA ALA A 228 -9.51 21.01 -13.21
C ALA A 228 -10.84 20.91 -13.96
N ASP A 229 -11.16 19.70 -14.41
CA ASP A 229 -12.45 19.31 -14.95
C ASP A 229 -13.29 18.63 -13.86
N ALA A 230 -14.61 18.85 -13.90
CA ALA A 230 -15.52 18.10 -13.05
C ALA A 230 -15.75 16.71 -13.65
N ILE A 231 -15.52 15.67 -12.86
CA ILE A 231 -15.81 14.29 -13.21
C ILE A 231 -16.94 13.82 -12.30
N ASP A 232 -18.06 13.41 -12.91
CA ASP A 232 -19.20 12.85 -12.18
C ASP A 232 -18.82 11.52 -11.52
N LEU A 233 -19.25 11.33 -10.28
CA LEU A 233 -19.01 10.12 -9.50
C LEU A 233 -20.18 9.14 -9.68
N ALA A 234 -19.85 7.86 -9.81
CA ALA A 234 -20.86 6.81 -9.91
C ALA A 234 -21.53 6.59 -8.55
N MET A 235 -22.80 6.97 -8.44
CA MET A 235 -23.57 6.83 -7.19
C MET A 235 -24.26 5.46 -7.07
N PRO A 236 -24.29 4.84 -5.86
CA PRO A 236 -23.60 5.27 -4.64
C PRO A 236 -22.12 4.85 -4.62
N HIS A 237 -21.26 5.67 -4.02
CA HIS A 237 -19.88 5.31 -3.65
C HIS A 237 -19.63 5.53 -2.15
N GLN A 238 -18.48 5.05 -1.68
CA GLN A 238 -18.01 5.25 -0.31
C GLN A 238 -17.20 6.55 -0.20
N ASP A 239 -16.84 6.93 1.03
CA ASP A 239 -15.75 7.87 1.25
C ASP A 239 -14.44 7.25 0.72
N PHE A 240 -13.67 8.01 -0.04
CA PHE A 240 -12.36 7.58 -0.53
C PHE A 240 -11.41 8.76 -0.67
N ASN A 241 -10.11 8.48 -0.67
CA ASN A 241 -9.10 9.45 -1.07
C ASN A 241 -8.62 9.11 -2.47
N THR A 242 -8.34 10.13 -3.28
CA THR A 242 -7.73 9.96 -4.60
C THR A 242 -6.59 10.94 -4.77
N ASN A 243 -5.62 10.55 -5.60
CA ASN A 243 -4.52 11.40 -6.02
C ASN A 243 -4.05 11.02 -7.42
N GLN A 244 -3.15 11.84 -7.98
CA GLN A 244 -2.39 11.49 -9.17
C GLN A 244 -0.96 11.15 -8.79
N LEU A 245 -0.51 9.95 -9.13
CA LEU A 245 0.85 9.50 -9.00
C LEU A 245 1.62 9.84 -10.29
N ILE A 246 2.58 10.75 -10.19
CA ILE A 246 3.45 11.16 -11.31
C ILE A 246 4.88 10.97 -10.85
N LYS A 247 5.65 10.15 -11.58
CA LYS A 247 7.05 9.81 -11.23
C LYS A 247 7.23 9.34 -9.77
N GLY A 248 6.23 8.65 -9.23
CA GLY A 248 6.25 8.13 -7.86
C GLY A 248 5.92 9.16 -6.76
N ILE A 249 5.59 10.40 -7.14
CA ILE A 249 5.17 11.47 -6.21
C ILE A 249 3.65 11.64 -6.29
N THR A 250 3.03 11.84 -5.14
CA THR A 250 1.59 12.11 -5.00
C THR A 250 1.30 13.58 -5.30
N HIS A 251 0.46 13.82 -6.31
CA HIS A 251 -0.03 15.14 -6.71
C HIS A 251 -1.54 15.23 -6.52
N PHE A 252 -2.02 16.45 -6.30
CA PHE A 252 -3.45 16.79 -6.20
C PHE A 252 -4.24 15.81 -5.31
N PRO A 253 -3.88 15.64 -4.02
CA PRO A 253 -4.64 14.81 -3.12
C PRO A 253 -6.05 15.39 -2.93
N ILE A 254 -7.06 14.53 -3.01
CA ILE A 254 -8.47 14.89 -2.83
C ILE A 254 -9.11 13.86 -1.89
N THR A 255 -9.84 14.35 -0.90
CA THR A 255 -10.77 13.55 -0.10
C THR A 255 -12.17 13.68 -0.67
N VAL A 256 -12.79 12.55 -0.97
CA VAL A 256 -14.14 12.44 -1.52
C VAL A 256 -15.04 11.82 -0.45
N THR A 257 -16.17 12.46 -0.20
CA THR A 257 -17.21 11.98 0.72
C THR A 257 -18.32 11.29 -0.06
N LYS A 258 -19.00 10.32 0.55
CA LYS A 258 -20.11 9.55 -0.04
C LYS A 258 -21.28 10.39 -0.58
N ASP A 259 -21.36 11.65 -0.18
CA ASP A 259 -22.42 12.59 -0.56
C ASP A 259 -22.00 13.46 -1.75
N ASP A 260 -20.72 13.44 -2.15
CA ASP A 260 -20.23 14.16 -3.32
C ASP A 260 -20.74 13.50 -4.61
N ASP A 261 -21.23 14.28 -5.57
CA ASP A 261 -21.69 13.77 -6.86
C ASP A 261 -20.64 13.89 -7.96
N SER A 262 -19.58 14.64 -7.69
CA SER A 262 -18.54 14.98 -8.66
C SER A 262 -17.26 15.40 -7.95
N VAL A 263 -16.14 15.28 -8.67
CA VAL A 263 -14.82 15.68 -8.18
C VAL A 263 -14.07 16.50 -9.24
N LEU A 264 -13.34 17.53 -8.80
CA LEU A 264 -12.49 18.32 -9.67
C LEU A 264 -11.13 17.64 -9.86
N VAL A 265 -10.80 17.27 -11.09
CA VAL A 265 -9.57 16.53 -11.42
C VAL A 265 -8.80 17.29 -12.49
N PHE A 266 -7.48 17.42 -12.31
CA PHE A 266 -6.60 17.95 -13.34
C PHE A 266 -6.32 16.87 -14.40
N SER A 267 -7.25 16.64 -15.33
CA SER A 267 -7.14 15.62 -16.39
C SER A 267 -6.37 16.09 -17.63
N THR A 268 -5.97 17.36 -17.68
CA THR A 268 -5.21 17.93 -18.79
C THR A 268 -4.03 18.70 -18.24
N HIS A 269 -2.82 18.17 -18.43
CA HIS A 269 -1.54 18.80 -18.12
C HIS A 269 -0.39 18.04 -18.81
N ASP A 270 0.81 18.61 -18.82
CA ASP A 270 1.96 18.09 -19.58
C ASP A 270 2.44 16.70 -19.12
N TYR A 271 2.03 16.26 -17.94
CA TYR A 271 2.43 14.99 -17.33
C TYR A 271 1.32 13.92 -17.37
N ILE A 272 0.18 14.19 -18.02
CA ILE A 272 -0.97 13.27 -18.00
C ILE A 272 -0.65 11.89 -18.58
N SER A 273 0.27 11.81 -19.55
CA SER A 273 0.68 10.54 -20.17
C SER A 273 1.48 9.63 -19.23
N GLU A 274 2.05 10.18 -18.16
CA GLU A 274 2.80 9.46 -17.13
C GLU A 274 2.07 9.41 -15.77
N ALA A 275 0.85 9.95 -15.71
CA ALA A 275 0.04 10.00 -14.51
C ALA A 275 -0.78 8.71 -14.32
N PHE A 276 -0.79 8.19 -13.10
CA PHE A 276 -1.76 7.19 -12.65
C PHE A 276 -2.68 7.79 -11.59
N TYR A 277 -3.96 7.48 -11.64
CA TYR A 277 -4.90 7.78 -10.59
C TYR A 277 -4.85 6.68 -9.55
N GLN A 278 -4.54 7.03 -8.31
CA GLN A 278 -4.56 6.11 -7.18
C GLN A 278 -5.68 6.53 -6.24
N SER A 279 -6.66 5.64 -6.09
CA SER A 279 -7.79 5.82 -5.19
C SER A 279 -7.79 4.77 -4.10
N GLN A 280 -8.13 5.17 -2.88
CA GLN A 280 -8.16 4.31 -1.69
C GLN A 280 -9.43 4.55 -0.88
N ALA A 281 -10.19 3.48 -0.66
CA ALA A 281 -11.31 3.47 0.29
C ALA A 281 -10.94 2.63 1.52
N SER A 282 -11.52 2.95 2.66
CA SER A 282 -11.36 2.14 3.87
C SER A 282 -12.56 2.23 4.78
N VAL A 283 -12.91 1.13 5.44
CA VAL A 283 -13.92 1.09 6.51
C VAL A 283 -13.21 0.67 7.79
N THR A 284 -13.24 1.55 8.79
CA THR A 284 -12.75 1.27 10.15
C THR A 284 -13.94 0.84 10.99
N PHE A 285 -13.86 -0.33 11.60
CA PHE A 285 -14.85 -0.81 12.55
C PHE A 285 -14.52 -0.35 13.96
N ASP A 286 -15.53 -0.30 14.84
CA ASP A 286 -15.37 0.17 16.21
C ASP A 286 -14.22 -0.53 16.92
N GLU A 287 -13.40 0.27 17.62
CA GLU A 287 -12.33 -0.21 18.47
C GLU A 287 -12.91 -1.09 19.57
N SER A 288 -12.35 -2.29 19.72
CA SER A 288 -12.73 -3.20 20.77
C SER A 288 -11.60 -3.28 21.81
N SER A 289 -11.95 -3.22 23.08
CA SER A 289 -10.99 -3.38 24.18
C SER A 289 -11.07 -4.80 24.73
N SER A 290 -9.91 -5.41 24.94
CA SER A 290 -9.74 -6.73 25.51
C SER A 290 -8.74 -6.70 26.68
N ILE A 291 -8.61 -7.84 27.38
CA ILE A 291 -7.56 -8.04 28.38
C ILE A 291 -6.14 -8.02 27.79
N PHE A 292 -6.02 -8.12 26.45
CA PHE A 292 -4.76 -8.13 25.72
C PHE A 292 -4.39 -6.75 25.12
N GLY A 293 -5.28 -5.75 25.23
CA GLY A 293 -5.12 -4.43 24.63
C GLY A 293 -6.35 -4.02 23.82
N SER A 294 -6.19 -3.03 22.95
CA SER A 294 -7.25 -2.62 22.03
C SER A 294 -6.98 -3.11 20.61
N SER A 295 -8.05 -3.37 19.87
CA SER A 295 -8.02 -3.82 18.49
C SER A 295 -8.93 -2.99 17.62
N VAL A 296 -8.45 -2.69 16.43
CA VAL A 296 -9.19 -1.99 15.39
C VAL A 296 -9.12 -2.84 14.14
N ILE A 297 -10.28 -3.22 13.63
CA ILE A 297 -10.37 -3.93 12.34
C ILE A 297 -10.64 -2.88 11.27
N LYS A 298 -9.87 -2.95 10.18
CA LYS A 298 -10.02 -2.03 9.05
C LYS A 298 -9.99 -2.80 7.74
N THR A 299 -10.97 -2.58 6.88
CA THR A 299 -10.95 -3.08 5.50
C THR A 299 -10.43 -1.97 4.60
N HIS A 300 -9.67 -2.35 3.59
CA HIS A 300 -9.07 -1.42 2.65
C HIS A 300 -9.20 -1.95 1.23
N GLN A 301 -9.44 -1.05 0.28
CA GLN A 301 -9.19 -1.32 -1.13
C GLN A 301 -8.43 -0.15 -1.74
N GLN A 302 -7.48 -0.46 -2.62
CA GLN A 302 -6.79 0.51 -3.45
C GLN A 302 -6.93 0.12 -4.91
N VAL A 303 -7.21 1.10 -5.76
CA VAL A 303 -7.24 0.93 -7.21
C VAL A 303 -6.28 1.94 -7.83
N ILE A 304 -5.39 1.46 -8.71
CA ILE A 304 -4.50 2.29 -9.51
C ILE A 304 -4.92 2.13 -10.97
N SER A 305 -5.21 3.22 -11.67
CA SER A 305 -5.62 3.22 -13.07
C SER A 305 -5.00 4.37 -13.85
N THR A 306 -4.92 4.27 -15.17
CA THR A 306 -4.58 5.39 -16.07
C THR A 306 -5.77 6.33 -16.31
N THR A 307 -6.96 5.98 -15.82
CA THR A 307 -8.19 6.76 -15.94
C THR A 307 -8.77 7.05 -14.56
N ALA A 308 -9.21 8.30 -14.34
CA ALA A 308 -9.76 8.73 -13.06
C ALA A 308 -11.00 7.92 -12.66
N THR A 309 -11.95 7.78 -13.59
CA THR A 309 -13.24 7.10 -13.38
C THR A 309 -13.09 5.65 -12.96
N ASP A 310 -12.15 4.91 -13.53
CA ASP A 310 -11.94 3.50 -13.17
C ASP A 310 -11.30 3.39 -11.78
N SER A 311 -10.43 4.34 -11.41
CA SER A 311 -9.87 4.39 -10.05
C SER A 311 -10.96 4.66 -8.99
N PHE A 312 -11.97 5.49 -9.31
CA PHE A 312 -13.05 5.85 -8.40
C PHE A 312 -14.03 4.72 -8.11
N LEU A 313 -13.93 3.57 -8.82
CA LEU A 313 -14.69 2.36 -8.51
C LEU A 313 -14.18 1.64 -7.24
N VAL A 314 -13.22 2.24 -6.52
CA VAL A 314 -12.70 1.74 -5.26
C VAL A 314 -13.82 1.61 -4.20
N LYS A 315 -13.85 0.46 -3.53
CA LYS A 315 -14.86 0.12 -2.54
C LYS A 315 -14.30 -0.85 -1.49
N ALA A 316 -14.07 -0.34 -0.28
CA ALA A 316 -13.73 -1.19 0.85
C ALA A 316 -14.95 -2.02 1.30
N ASN A 317 -14.70 -3.17 1.92
CA ASN A 317 -15.79 -4.00 2.40
C ASN A 317 -16.42 -3.36 3.66
N GLU A 318 -17.72 -3.03 3.59
CA GLU A 318 -18.49 -2.46 4.70
C GLU A 318 -18.89 -3.49 5.74
N GLN A 319 -18.80 -4.78 5.42
CA GLN A 319 -19.06 -5.82 6.38
C GLN A 319 -17.82 -6.04 7.23
N LYS A 320 -18.01 -6.05 8.55
CA LYS A 320 -16.93 -6.45 9.45
C LYS A 320 -16.67 -7.94 9.22
N PRO A 321 -15.41 -8.36 8.98
CA PRO A 321 -15.12 -9.77 9.00
C PRO A 321 -15.48 -10.33 10.39
N PRO A 322 -16.10 -11.52 10.50
CA PRO A 322 -16.52 -12.14 11.76
C PRO A 322 -15.34 -12.64 12.60
N ILE A 323 -14.40 -11.75 12.92
CA ILE A 323 -13.26 -11.97 13.80
C ILE A 323 -13.68 -11.71 15.25
N ASP A 324 -13.33 -12.60 16.18
CA ASP A 324 -13.41 -12.36 17.62
C ASP A 324 -12.33 -11.37 18.04
N ASP A 325 -12.65 -10.09 17.97
CA ASP A 325 -11.75 -8.99 18.33
C ASP A 325 -11.50 -8.83 19.83
N ARG A 326 -12.19 -9.61 20.68
CA ARG A 326 -12.06 -9.57 22.14
C ARG A 326 -11.16 -10.67 22.69
N ASN A 327 -11.32 -11.90 22.20
CA ASN A 327 -10.52 -13.04 22.67
C ASN A 327 -9.55 -13.56 21.62
N PHE A 328 -9.64 -13.08 20.38
CA PHE A 328 -8.86 -13.57 19.24
C PHE A 328 -8.93 -15.09 19.14
N SER A 329 -10.15 -15.61 19.13
CA SER A 329 -10.43 -17.06 19.08
C SER A 329 -9.86 -17.74 17.83
N GLU A 330 -9.51 -16.95 16.82
CA GLU A 330 -8.80 -17.35 15.62
C GLU A 330 -7.37 -17.78 15.93
N ILE A 331 -6.74 -17.26 16.99
CA ILE A 331 -5.45 -17.72 17.48
C ILE A 331 -5.66 -19.02 18.25
N LYS A 332 -5.32 -20.13 17.60
CA LYS A 332 -5.38 -21.48 18.16
C LYS A 332 -4.31 -21.65 19.25
N GLU A 333 -4.47 -22.68 20.09
CA GLU A 333 -3.52 -22.99 21.17
C GLU A 333 -2.08 -23.26 20.68
N ASP A 334 -1.92 -23.63 19.41
CA ASP A 334 -0.64 -23.84 18.74
C ASP A 334 -0.05 -22.53 18.15
N GLY A 335 -0.73 -21.39 18.31
CA GLY A 335 -0.32 -20.08 17.79
C GLY A 335 -0.75 -19.81 16.35
N ASN A 336 -1.45 -20.74 15.69
CA ASN A 336 -1.92 -20.57 14.32
C ASN A 336 -3.20 -19.75 14.26
N TYR A 337 -3.31 -18.84 13.28
CA TYR A 337 -4.50 -18.03 13.10
C TYR A 337 -5.51 -18.68 12.13
N ASP A 338 -6.80 -18.66 12.45
CA ASP A 338 -7.91 -19.14 11.62
C ASP A 338 -8.48 -18.03 10.72
N TYR A 339 -8.21 -18.11 9.42
CA TYR A 339 -8.64 -17.12 8.43
C TYR A 339 -10.02 -17.39 7.83
N SER A 340 -10.75 -18.41 8.30
CA SER A 340 -12.09 -18.70 7.79
C SER A 340 -13.05 -17.51 7.91
N ALA A 341 -12.83 -16.66 8.93
CA ALA A 341 -13.59 -15.44 9.15
C ALA A 341 -13.34 -14.33 8.12
N VAL A 342 -12.17 -14.28 7.49
CA VAL A 342 -11.83 -13.24 6.50
C VAL A 342 -11.97 -13.72 5.06
N SER A 343 -12.16 -15.02 4.84
CA SER A 343 -12.31 -15.62 3.52
C SER A 343 -13.33 -14.89 2.62
N GLY A 344 -12.84 -14.35 1.50
CA GLY A 344 -13.65 -13.64 0.49
C GLY A 344 -13.55 -12.12 0.58
N TYR A 345 -12.73 -11.59 1.48
CA TYR A 345 -12.31 -10.21 1.48
C TYR A 345 -11.09 -10.07 0.57
N PRO A 346 -11.03 -9.09 -0.35
CA PRO A 346 -9.93 -9.01 -1.31
C PRO A 346 -8.56 -8.85 -0.61
N VAL A 347 -8.52 -8.14 0.53
CA VAL A 347 -7.45 -8.14 1.55
C VAL A 347 -8.06 -7.68 2.88
N ALA A 348 -7.87 -8.43 3.97
CA ALA A 348 -8.09 -7.96 5.34
C ALA A 348 -6.76 -7.46 5.94
N VAL A 349 -6.78 -6.26 6.52
CA VAL A 349 -5.64 -5.69 7.26
C VAL A 349 -6.00 -5.65 8.74
N ILE A 350 -5.36 -6.51 9.52
CA ILE A 350 -5.60 -6.59 10.97
C ILE A 350 -4.37 -6.01 11.65
N SER A 351 -4.53 -4.93 12.42
CA SER A 351 -3.43 -4.30 13.14
C SER A 351 -3.61 -4.42 14.66
N PHE A 352 -2.56 -4.92 15.32
CA PHE A 352 -2.44 -4.98 16.76
C PHE A 352 -1.35 -4.01 17.21
N THR A 353 -1.63 -3.21 18.24
CA THR A 353 -0.60 -2.43 18.92
C THR A 353 -0.48 -2.93 20.34
N PHE A 354 0.70 -3.39 20.73
CA PHE A 354 0.96 -3.90 22.07
C PHE A 354 2.35 -3.51 22.54
N THR A 355 2.56 -3.53 23.85
CA THR A 355 3.88 -3.29 24.43
C THR A 355 4.57 -4.63 24.66
N THR A 356 5.75 -4.79 24.08
CA THR A 356 6.65 -5.91 24.33
C THR A 356 7.87 -5.44 25.14
N PHE A 357 8.83 -6.32 25.40
CA PHE A 357 10.09 -5.96 26.03
C PHE A 357 11.26 -6.47 25.21
N ASP A 358 12.32 -5.66 25.13
CA ASP A 358 13.60 -6.09 24.56
C ASP A 358 14.12 -7.31 25.35
N PRO A 359 14.44 -8.43 24.69
CA PRO A 359 14.88 -9.64 25.39
C PRO A 359 16.20 -9.45 26.18
N ALA A 360 17.09 -8.58 25.70
CA ALA A 360 18.40 -8.27 26.28
C ALA A 360 18.34 -7.13 27.30
N THR A 361 17.69 -6.01 26.97
CA THR A 361 17.67 -4.79 27.82
C THR A 361 16.50 -4.73 28.78
N LYS A 362 15.45 -5.55 28.55
CA LYS A 362 14.18 -5.56 29.30
C LYS A 362 13.40 -4.24 29.27
N LEU A 363 13.79 -3.32 28.40
CA LEU A 363 13.06 -2.07 28.20
C LEU A 363 11.76 -2.35 27.44
N LEU A 364 10.71 -1.64 27.80
CA LEU A 364 9.43 -1.71 27.10
C LEU A 364 9.61 -1.13 25.69
N MET A 365 9.13 -1.87 24.69
CA MET A 365 9.16 -1.48 23.29
C MET A 365 7.74 -1.54 22.72
N PRO A 366 7.26 -0.49 22.04
CA PRO A 366 6.01 -0.58 21.30
C PRO A 366 6.19 -1.53 20.10
N ALA A 367 5.19 -2.37 19.86
CA ALA A 367 5.13 -3.24 18.70
C ALA A 367 3.79 -3.05 18.00
N LYS A 368 3.85 -2.90 16.67
CA LYS A 368 2.70 -2.90 15.79
C LYS A 368 2.77 -4.13 14.90
N TRP A 369 1.78 -5.01 14.99
CA TRP A 369 1.67 -6.16 14.08
C TRP A 369 0.53 -5.93 13.11
N THR A 370 0.84 -5.87 11.83
CA THR A 370 -0.10 -5.81 10.72
C THR A 370 -0.14 -7.14 9.97
N PHE A 371 -1.31 -7.73 9.83
CA PHE A 371 -1.54 -8.94 9.07
C PHE A 371 -2.19 -8.62 7.72
N TYR A 372 -1.71 -9.21 6.63
CA TYR A 372 -2.27 -9.13 5.28
C TYR A 372 -2.64 -10.52 4.77
N GLY A 373 -3.94 -10.75 4.54
CA GLY A 373 -4.44 -11.99 3.93
C GLY A 373 -5.90 -11.91 3.47
N PRO A 374 -6.38 -12.94 2.75
CA PRO A 374 -7.71 -13.02 2.15
C PRO A 374 -8.83 -13.39 3.11
#